data_AF-T0Q4Z8-F1
#
_entry.id   AF-T0Q4Z8-F1
#
_cell.length_a   1.000
_cell.length_b   1.000
_cell.length_c   1.000
_cell.angle_alpha   90.00
_cell.angle_beta   90.00
_cell.angle_gamma   90.00
#
_symmetry.space_group_name_H-M   'P 1'
#
loop_
_entity.id
_entity.type
_entity.pdbx_description
1 polymer ?
#
loop_
_entity_poly.entity_id
_entity_poly.type
_entity_poly.pdbx_seq_one_letter_code
_entity_poly.pdbx_strand_id
1 'polypeptide(L)'
;MLETTMMVMEAFAGFEAKVEYAIMGHSGDAPAIPFVAFNEPPADRKQRLQVLQKMLAHSQYCSSGDHTVHAIHDAVRSVTNADGDEYFVFVVSDANLDRYGIHPKVLGRELAADSRVNAHAIFIASFADEATRILSHLPPGHGHVCLDTSDLPRVFKRIFTSSLQK
;
A
#
# COMPACT_ATOMS: atom_id res chain seq x y z
N MET A 1 -5.89 -8.14 3.04
CA MET A 1 -4.59 -8.04 2.34
C MET A 1 -4.56 -8.90 1.09
N LEU A 2 -4.80 -10.22 1.18
CA LEU A 2 -4.77 -11.13 0.03
C LEU A 2 -5.75 -10.73 -1.09
N GLU A 3 -6.99 -10.36 -0.74
CA GLU A 3 -8.00 -9.90 -1.71
C GLU A 3 -7.56 -8.66 -2.48
N THR A 4 -7.00 -7.67 -1.76
CA THR A 4 -6.47 -6.43 -2.34
C THR A 4 -5.33 -6.71 -3.31
N THR A 5 -4.40 -7.59 -2.93
CA THR A 5 -3.29 -8.00 -3.79
C THR A 5 -3.79 -8.73 -5.04
N MET A 6 -4.75 -9.66 -4.89
CA MET A 6 -5.34 -10.34 -6.04
C MET A 6 -6.03 -9.34 -6.98
N MET A 7 -6.82 -8.42 -6.42
CA MET A 7 -7.49 -7.36 -7.18
C MET A 7 -6.47 -6.54 -7.99
N VAL A 8 -5.35 -6.11 -7.40
CA VAL A 8 -4.31 -5.35 -8.11
C VAL A 8 -3.67 -6.16 -9.23
N MET A 9 -3.27 -7.41 -8.96
CA MET A 9 -2.64 -8.27 -9.96
C MET A 9 -3.57 -8.56 -11.14
N GLU A 10 -4.87 -8.76 -10.89
CA GLU A 10 -5.86 -8.98 -11.96
C GLU A 10 -6.21 -7.68 -12.70
N ALA A 11 -6.26 -6.53 -12.00
CA ALA A 11 -6.59 -5.25 -12.62
C ALA A 11 -5.50 -4.76 -13.60
N PHE A 12 -4.23 -5.10 -13.34
CA PHE A 12 -3.11 -4.68 -14.18
C PHE A 12 -2.67 -5.74 -15.21
N ALA A 13 -3.24 -6.96 -15.16
CA ALA A 13 -2.97 -7.98 -16.16
C ALA A 13 -3.38 -7.48 -17.57
N GLY A 14 -2.46 -7.54 -18.52
CA GLY A 14 -2.63 -7.04 -19.89
C GLY A 14 -2.34 -5.54 -20.06
N PHE A 15 -1.94 -4.83 -19.00
CA PHE A 15 -1.56 -3.42 -19.01
C PHE A 15 -0.08 -3.20 -18.67
N GLU A 16 0.76 -4.22 -18.78
CA GLU A 16 2.18 -4.20 -18.38
C GLU A 16 3.00 -3.17 -19.16
N ALA A 17 2.60 -2.84 -20.39
CA ALA A 17 3.23 -1.79 -21.20
C ALA A 17 2.90 -0.36 -20.71
N LYS A 18 1.94 -0.20 -19.80
CA LYS A 18 1.46 1.10 -19.28
C LYS A 18 1.65 1.25 -17.78
N VAL A 19 1.64 0.15 -17.04
CA VAL A 19 1.70 0.14 -15.59
C VAL A 19 2.79 -0.80 -15.14
N GLU A 20 3.81 -0.22 -14.51
CA GLU A 20 4.81 -0.95 -13.75
C GLU A 20 4.41 -0.93 -12.28
N TYR A 21 4.47 -2.07 -11.59
CA TYR A 21 4.10 -2.15 -10.18
C TYR A 21 4.95 -3.15 -9.40
N ALA A 22 5.01 -2.92 -8.11
CA ALA A 22 5.57 -3.86 -7.13
C ALA A 22 4.57 -4.06 -5.99
N ILE A 23 4.67 -5.18 -5.30
CA ILE A 23 3.91 -5.49 -4.09
C ILE A 23 4.91 -5.85 -3.00
N MET A 24 5.00 -4.98 -2.01
CA MET A 24 5.91 -5.10 -0.87
C MET A 24 5.10 -5.26 0.41
N GLY A 25 5.52 -6.18 1.27
CA GLY A 25 5.06 -6.27 2.64
C GLY A 25 5.97 -5.52 3.61
N HIS A 26 5.43 -5.20 4.78
CA HIS A 26 6.20 -4.85 5.95
C HIS A 26 5.65 -5.58 7.17
N SER A 27 6.49 -5.86 8.15
CA SER A 27 6.11 -6.49 9.41
C SER A 27 7.17 -6.19 10.48
N GLY A 28 7.14 -6.87 11.63
CA GLY A 28 8.23 -6.80 12.60
C GLY A 28 9.57 -7.32 12.07
N ASP A 29 9.60 -8.10 10.99
CA ASP A 29 10.84 -8.66 10.45
C ASP A 29 11.62 -7.64 9.59
N ALA A 30 10.92 -6.89 8.72
CA ALA A 30 11.55 -5.98 7.78
C ALA A 30 10.57 -4.92 7.22
N PRO A 31 11.09 -3.76 6.77
CA PRO A 31 10.30 -2.69 6.13
C PRO A 31 9.90 -2.99 4.68
N ALA A 32 10.64 -3.86 3.98
CA ALA A 32 10.45 -4.10 2.55
C ALA A 32 10.62 -5.59 2.21
N ILE A 33 9.50 -6.31 2.20
CA ILE A 33 9.44 -7.76 1.95
C ILE A 33 8.86 -7.97 0.55
N PRO A 34 9.66 -8.35 -0.45
CA PRO A 34 9.19 -8.41 -1.83
C PRO A 34 8.25 -9.59 -2.03
N PHE A 35 7.02 -9.31 -2.47
CA PHE A 35 6.07 -10.32 -2.95
C PHE A 35 5.97 -10.31 -4.47
N VAL A 36 5.99 -9.12 -5.08
CA VAL A 36 6.13 -8.89 -6.52
C VAL A 36 7.14 -7.75 -6.70
N ALA A 37 8.20 -7.98 -7.46
CA ALA A 37 9.18 -6.95 -7.77
C ALA A 37 8.75 -6.15 -9.00
N PHE A 38 9.25 -4.92 -9.12
CA PHE A 38 9.17 -4.14 -10.35
C PHE A 38 9.72 -4.94 -11.53
N ASN A 39 9.11 -4.81 -12.71
CA ASN A 39 9.39 -5.60 -13.93
C ASN A 39 9.18 -7.12 -13.83
N GLU A 40 8.70 -7.64 -12.69
CA GLU A 40 8.44 -9.08 -12.51
C GLU A 40 6.98 -9.36 -12.11
N PRO A 41 5.96 -8.83 -12.83
CA PRO A 41 4.57 -9.13 -12.53
C PRO A 41 4.26 -10.62 -12.79
N PRO A 42 3.43 -11.27 -11.96
CA PRO A 42 3.07 -12.66 -12.15
C PRO A 42 2.27 -12.87 -13.45
N ALA A 43 2.82 -13.69 -14.34
CA ALA A 43 2.33 -13.88 -15.71
C ALA A 43 1.02 -14.68 -15.80
N ASP A 44 0.76 -15.57 -14.84
CA ASP A 44 -0.39 -16.46 -14.88
C ASP A 44 -1.03 -16.66 -13.49
N ARG A 45 -2.19 -17.35 -13.48
CA ARG A 45 -2.94 -17.66 -12.26
C ARG A 45 -2.13 -18.47 -11.25
N LYS A 46 -1.21 -19.32 -11.70
CA LYS A 46 -0.37 -20.14 -10.82
C LYS A 46 0.62 -19.24 -10.09
N GLN A 47 1.28 -18.33 -10.79
CA GLN A 47 2.22 -17.37 -10.17
C GLN A 47 1.49 -16.42 -9.21
N ARG A 48 0.29 -15.93 -9.57
CA ARG A 48 -0.53 -15.11 -8.66
C ARG A 48 -0.89 -15.86 -7.39
N LEU A 49 -1.27 -17.14 -7.49
CA LEU A 49 -1.53 -17.98 -6.33
C LEU A 49 -0.27 -18.16 -5.46
N GLN A 50 0.91 -18.33 -6.07
CA GLN A 50 2.18 -18.42 -5.33
C GLN A 50 2.50 -17.13 -4.55
N VAL A 51 2.24 -15.96 -5.13
CA VAL A 51 2.35 -14.67 -4.43
C VAL A 51 1.46 -14.64 -3.19
N LEU A 52 0.18 -15.02 -3.32
CA LEU A 52 -0.75 -15.06 -2.19
C LEU A 52 -0.37 -16.07 -1.11
N GLN A 53 0.14 -17.24 -1.52
CA GLN A 53 0.66 -18.24 -0.58
C GLN A 53 1.87 -17.72 0.18
N LYS A 54 2.79 -17.01 -0.49
CA LYS A 54 3.95 -16.37 0.14
C LYS A 54 3.51 -15.30 1.15
N MET A 55 2.54 -14.47 0.80
CA MET A 55 1.96 -13.48 1.71
C MET A 55 1.29 -14.13 2.92
N LEU A 56 0.49 -15.19 2.70
CA LEU A 56 -0.17 -15.91 3.78
C LEU A 56 0.86 -16.53 4.73
N ALA A 57 1.86 -17.24 4.20
CA ALA A 57 2.94 -17.81 5.00
C ALA A 57 3.68 -16.72 5.79
N HIS A 58 4.01 -15.59 5.16
CA HIS A 58 4.66 -14.49 5.86
C HIS A 58 3.81 -13.97 7.03
N SER A 59 2.51 -13.72 6.80
CA SER A 59 1.62 -13.22 7.85
C SER A 59 1.45 -14.18 9.05
N GLN A 60 1.71 -15.48 8.86
CA GLN A 60 1.62 -16.48 9.91
C GLN A 60 2.89 -16.59 10.76
N TYR A 61 4.05 -16.26 10.19
CA TYR A 61 5.35 -16.50 10.81
C TYR A 61 6.16 -15.24 11.11
N CYS A 62 5.67 -14.06 10.72
CA CYS A 62 6.40 -12.82 10.95
C CYS A 62 6.50 -12.46 12.44
N SER A 63 7.61 -11.83 12.83
CA SER A 63 7.76 -11.30 14.18
C SER A 63 6.76 -10.18 14.45
N SER A 64 6.34 -10.06 15.71
CA SER A 64 5.60 -8.88 16.17
C SER A 64 6.48 -7.64 16.07
N GLY A 65 5.90 -6.53 15.63
CA GLY A 65 6.61 -5.27 15.47
C GLY A 65 6.03 -4.52 14.28
N ASP A 66 6.54 -3.31 14.04
CA ASP A 66 6.07 -2.48 12.96
C ASP A 66 7.21 -1.71 12.31
N HIS A 67 7.23 -1.76 10.99
CA HIS A 67 8.13 -0.99 10.14
C HIS A 67 7.36 -0.09 9.16
N THR A 68 6.09 0.22 9.43
CA THR A 68 5.18 0.99 8.54
C THR A 68 5.83 2.29 8.07
N VAL A 69 6.38 3.09 9.00
CA VAL A 69 6.99 4.39 8.66
C VAL A 69 8.19 4.22 7.72
N HIS A 70 9.05 3.25 8.01
CA HIS A 70 10.23 2.96 7.20
C HIS A 70 9.83 2.38 5.83
N ALA A 71 8.84 1.50 5.79
CA ALA A 71 8.29 0.93 4.56
C ALA A 71 7.77 2.03 3.62
N ILE A 72 7.10 3.04 4.16
CA ILE A 72 6.58 4.17 3.39
C ILE A 72 7.71 5.05 2.89
N HIS A 73 8.68 5.33 3.75
CA HIS A 73 9.88 6.07 3.35
C HIS A 73 10.57 5.41 2.16
N ASP A 74 10.81 4.10 2.24
CA ASP A 74 11.46 3.33 1.19
C ASP A 74 10.60 3.24 -0.08
N ALA A 75 9.29 3.03 0.05
CA ALA A 75 8.37 2.98 -1.08
C ALA A 75 8.31 4.31 -1.85
N VAL A 76 8.18 5.43 -1.13
CA VAL A 76 8.11 6.77 -1.75
C VAL A 76 9.41 7.12 -2.47
N ARG A 77 10.57 6.72 -1.93
CA ARG A 77 11.85 6.93 -2.62
C ARG A 77 12.01 6.01 -3.82
N SER A 78 11.79 4.71 -3.62
CA SER A 78 12.09 3.69 -4.63
C SER A 78 11.16 3.74 -5.85
N VAL A 79 9.90 4.14 -5.68
CA VAL A 79 8.96 4.24 -6.81
C VAL A 79 9.42 5.24 -7.88
N THR A 80 10.21 6.24 -7.50
CA THR A 80 10.74 7.26 -8.42
C THR A 80 12.10 6.91 -9.04
N ASN A 81 12.63 5.71 -8.77
CA ASN A 81 13.91 5.27 -9.34
C ASN A 81 13.79 4.92 -10.84
N ALA A 82 12.60 4.52 -11.29
CA ALA A 82 12.29 4.31 -12.69
C ALA A 82 11.64 5.59 -13.27
N ASP A 83 11.88 5.86 -14.55
CA ASP A 83 11.21 6.95 -15.25
C ASP A 83 9.73 6.61 -15.44
N GLY A 84 8.85 7.53 -15.04
CA GLY A 84 7.41 7.38 -15.14
C GLY A 84 6.72 8.74 -15.14
N ASP A 85 5.55 8.81 -15.79
CA ASP A 85 4.76 10.03 -15.88
C ASP A 85 4.08 10.36 -14.54
N GLU A 86 3.60 9.34 -13.83
CA GLU A 86 2.96 9.45 -12.52
C GLU A 86 3.45 8.36 -11.58
N TYR A 87 3.64 8.71 -10.31
CA TYR A 87 4.08 7.79 -9.27
C TYR A 87 3.02 7.64 -8.18
N PHE A 88 2.78 6.41 -7.75
CA PHE A 88 1.80 6.11 -6.71
C PHE A 88 2.39 5.18 -5.65
N VAL A 89 2.03 5.43 -4.39
CA VAL A 89 2.28 4.51 -3.28
C VAL A 89 0.97 4.29 -2.54
N PHE A 90 0.56 3.04 -2.40
CA PHE A 90 -0.63 2.67 -1.63
C PHE A 90 -0.23 1.82 -0.44
N VAL A 91 -0.44 2.37 0.76
CA VAL A 91 -0.24 1.67 2.03
C VAL A 91 -1.58 1.13 2.46
N VAL A 92 -1.68 -0.18 2.69
CA VAL A 92 -2.94 -0.78 3.16
C VAL A 92 -2.69 -1.39 4.53
N SER A 93 -3.44 -0.93 5.54
CA SER A 93 -3.20 -1.24 6.94
C SER A 93 -4.50 -1.49 7.71
N ASP A 94 -4.42 -2.26 8.80
CA ASP A 94 -5.48 -2.46 9.79
C ASP A 94 -5.59 -1.29 10.80
N ALA A 95 -4.80 -0.23 10.58
CA ALA A 95 -4.76 1.00 11.36
C ALA A 95 -4.18 0.87 12.78
N ASN A 96 -3.50 -0.22 13.12
CA ASN A 96 -3.02 -0.52 14.47
C ASN A 96 -1.71 0.22 14.84
N LEU A 97 -1.63 1.52 14.58
CA LEU A 97 -0.39 2.31 14.72
C LEU A 97 -0.08 2.65 16.18
N ASP A 98 -1.10 2.95 16.99
CA ASP A 98 -0.92 3.36 18.39
C ASP A 98 -0.26 2.24 19.20
N ARG A 99 -0.56 0.97 18.87
CA ARG A 99 0.04 -0.22 19.50
C ARG A 99 1.56 -0.27 19.39
N TYR A 100 2.12 0.32 18.34
CA TYR A 100 3.56 0.36 18.09
C TYR A 100 4.18 1.72 18.40
N GLY A 101 3.42 2.63 19.03
CA GLY A 101 3.89 3.97 19.40
C GLY A 101 4.10 4.91 18.20
N ILE A 102 3.43 4.65 17.07
CA ILE A 102 3.61 5.43 15.85
C ILE A 102 2.60 6.56 15.83
N HIS A 103 3.10 7.78 16.01
CA HIS A 103 2.24 8.95 15.96
C HIS A 103 1.78 9.24 14.51
N PRO A 104 0.47 9.43 14.24
CA PRO A 104 -0.08 9.62 12.89
C PRO A 104 0.58 10.74 12.06
N LYS A 105 1.01 11.84 12.69
CA LYS A 105 1.78 12.91 12.03
C LYS A 105 3.07 12.44 11.37
N VAL A 106 3.74 11.41 11.91
CA VAL A 106 4.95 10.84 11.32
C VAL A 106 4.59 10.15 10.00
N LEU A 107 3.51 9.37 10.00
CA LEU A 107 2.96 8.75 8.80
C LEU A 107 2.63 9.78 7.73
N GLY A 108 1.93 10.85 8.12
CA GLY A 108 1.55 11.94 7.22
C GLY A 108 2.75 12.65 6.58
N ARG A 109 3.86 12.79 7.31
CA ARG A 109 5.10 13.35 6.77
C ARG A 109 5.73 12.45 5.72
N GLU A 110 5.84 11.15 5.97
CA GLU A 110 6.44 10.23 4.98
C GLU A 110 5.56 10.09 3.73
N LEU A 111 4.22 10.09 3.88
CA LEU A 111 3.29 10.10 2.74
C LEU A 111 3.38 11.38 1.88
N ALA A 112 3.87 12.48 2.44
CA ALA A 112 4.02 13.75 1.73
C ALA A 112 5.49 14.11 1.46
N ALA A 113 6.41 13.14 1.58
CA ALA A 113 7.85 13.39 1.52
C ALA A 113 8.35 13.78 0.12
N ASP A 114 7.70 13.30 -0.94
CA ASP A 114 8.02 13.65 -2.33
C ASP A 114 6.76 14.12 -3.07
N SER A 115 6.77 15.37 -3.54
CA SER A 115 5.65 15.97 -4.28
C SER A 115 5.33 15.31 -5.62
N ARG A 116 6.27 14.53 -6.18
CA ARG A 116 6.06 13.75 -7.42
C ARG A 116 5.24 12.49 -7.18
N VAL A 117 5.11 12.05 -5.92
CA VAL A 117 4.49 10.77 -5.55
C VAL A 117 3.11 11.00 -4.94
N ASN A 118 2.09 10.42 -5.55
CA ASN A 118 0.75 10.33 -4.98
C ASN A 118 0.70 9.17 -3.97
N ALA A 119 1.12 9.42 -2.72
CA ALA A 119 1.11 8.40 -1.67
C ALA A 119 -0.16 8.46 -0.81
N HIS A 120 -0.81 7.32 -0.61
CA HIS A 120 -2.08 7.19 0.10
C HIS A 120 -2.05 6.03 1.10
N ALA A 121 -2.53 6.26 2.32
CA ALA A 121 -2.85 5.22 3.29
C ALA A 121 -4.34 4.86 3.21
N ILE A 122 -4.63 3.57 3.14
CA ILE A 122 -5.98 2.99 3.11
C ILE A 122 -6.12 2.07 4.32
N PHE A 123 -6.94 2.49 5.27
CA PHE A 123 -7.24 1.74 6.48
C PHE A 123 -8.44 0.84 6.25
N ILE A 124 -8.22 -0.47 6.24
CA ILE A 124 -9.26 -1.48 5.93
C ILE A 124 -9.91 -2.12 7.16
N ALA A 125 -9.34 -1.86 8.32
CA ALA A 125 -9.92 -2.21 9.60
C ALA A 125 -9.69 -1.03 10.56
N SER A 126 -10.42 -1.04 11.67
CA SER A 126 -10.27 -0.05 12.74
C SER A 126 -10.68 -0.71 14.04
N PHE A 127 -9.86 -0.57 15.07
CA PHE A 127 -10.30 -0.84 16.43
C PHE A 127 -10.93 0.44 16.99
N ALA A 128 -12.22 0.37 17.35
CA ALA A 128 -13.01 1.57 17.68
C ALA A 128 -12.89 2.66 16.58
N ASP A 129 -12.48 3.87 16.95
CA ASP A 129 -12.35 5.04 16.07
C ASP A 129 -10.90 5.34 15.63
N GLU A 130 -9.96 4.40 15.83
CA GLU A 130 -8.53 4.59 15.56
C GLU A 130 -8.25 5.06 14.13
N ALA A 131 -8.85 4.43 13.12
CA ALA A 131 -8.62 4.83 11.73
C ALA A 131 -9.08 6.27 11.44
N THR A 132 -10.21 6.70 12.02
CA THR A 132 -10.72 8.08 11.89
C THR A 132 -9.82 9.08 12.62
N ARG A 133 -9.27 8.71 13.79
CA ARG A 133 -8.31 9.54 14.53
C ARG A 133 -6.98 9.65 13.78
N ILE A 134 -6.52 8.59 13.12
CA ILE A 134 -5.32 8.67 12.27
C ILE A 134 -5.58 9.62 11.10
N LEU A 135 -6.72 9.46 10.41
CA LEU A 135 -7.12 10.32 9.29
C LEU A 135 -7.07 11.81 9.63
N SER A 136 -7.54 12.22 10.81
CA SER A 136 -7.57 13.63 11.20
C SER A 136 -6.19 14.29 11.33
N HIS A 137 -5.12 13.49 11.32
CA HIS A 137 -3.74 13.94 11.40
C HIS A 137 -2.98 13.83 10.07
N LEU A 138 -3.57 13.18 9.06
CA LEU A 138 -2.95 13.04 7.75
C LEU A 138 -3.22 14.27 6.87
N PRO A 139 -2.30 14.62 5.96
CA PRO A 139 -2.56 15.68 4.99
C PRO A 139 -3.80 15.34 4.13
N PRO A 140 -4.60 16.34 3.72
CA PRO A 140 -5.81 16.11 2.92
C PRO A 140 -5.53 15.25 1.68
N GLY A 141 -6.34 14.19 1.49
CA GLY A 141 -6.22 13.28 0.35
C GLY A 141 -5.23 12.12 0.54
N HIS A 142 -4.35 12.16 1.55
CA HIS A 142 -3.38 11.09 1.80
C HIS A 142 -3.91 9.93 2.64
N GLY A 143 -5.11 10.04 3.21
CA GLY A 143 -5.71 9.01 4.05
C GLY A 143 -7.12 8.63 3.60
N HIS A 144 -7.44 7.34 3.65
CA HIS A 144 -8.77 6.79 3.33
C HIS A 144 -9.15 5.70 4.34
N VAL A 145 -10.44 5.61 4.69
CA VAL A 145 -11.00 4.49 5.46
C VAL A 145 -11.92 3.68 4.56
N CYS A 146 -11.73 2.37 4.53
CA CYS A 146 -12.44 1.41 3.68
C CYS A 146 -12.72 0.12 4.45
N LEU A 147 -13.70 0.14 5.37
CA LEU A 147 -14.02 -0.99 6.25
C LEU A 147 -14.68 -2.17 5.52
N ASP A 148 -15.25 -1.93 4.34
CA ASP A 148 -15.72 -2.96 3.42
C ASP A 148 -14.69 -3.14 2.30
N THR A 149 -14.04 -4.31 2.23
CA THR A 149 -12.99 -4.56 1.22
C THR A 149 -13.55 -4.64 -0.19
N SER A 150 -14.87 -4.85 -0.36
CA SER A 150 -15.53 -4.81 -1.68
C SER A 150 -15.58 -3.41 -2.29
N ASP A 151 -15.39 -2.36 -1.49
CA ASP A 151 -15.32 -0.97 -1.96
C ASP A 151 -13.90 -0.54 -2.35
N LEU A 152 -12.85 -1.34 -2.08
CA LEU A 152 -11.47 -1.01 -2.45
C LEU A 152 -11.31 -0.64 -3.94
N PRO A 153 -11.87 -1.38 -4.92
CA PRO A 153 -11.78 -0.98 -6.33
C PRO A 153 -12.28 0.44 -6.58
N ARG A 154 -13.34 0.86 -5.88
CA ARG A 154 -13.90 2.22 -6.00
C ARG A 154 -12.96 3.26 -5.39
N VAL A 155 -12.33 2.95 -4.25
CA VAL A 155 -11.35 3.82 -3.60
C VAL A 155 -10.15 4.05 -4.52
N PHE A 156 -9.55 2.99 -5.06
CA PHE A 156 -8.44 3.10 -6.01
C PHE A 156 -8.83 3.89 -7.26
N LYS A 157 -9.99 3.57 -7.87
CA LYS A 157 -10.49 4.30 -9.04
C LYS A 157 -10.65 5.80 -8.76
N ARG A 158 -11.20 6.17 -7.61
CA ARG A 158 -11.35 7.58 -7.20
C ARG A 158 -9.99 8.27 -7.08
N ILE A 159 -9.01 7.60 -6.47
CA ILE A 159 -7.64 8.14 -6.32
C ILE A 159 -6.99 8.37 -7.69
N PHE A 160 -6.96 7.35 -8.55
CA PHE A 160 -6.40 7.48 -9.90
C PHE A 160 -7.12 8.55 -10.74
N THR A 161 -8.45 8.64 -10.65
CA THR A 161 -9.20 9.67 -11.41
C THR A 161 -8.86 11.09 -10.92
N SER A 162 -8.59 11.25 -9.63
CA SER A 162 -8.26 12.55 -9.05
C SER A 162 -6.85 13.04 -9.40
N SER A 163 -5.90 12.14 -9.65
CA SER A 163 -4.55 12.54 -10.08
C SER A 163 -4.56 13.05 -11.53
N LEU A 164 -5.33 12.40 -12.41
CA LEU A 164 -5.50 12.80 -13.82
C LEU A 164 -6.18 14.18 -13.99
N GLN A 165 -6.73 14.75 -12.92
CA GLN A 165 -7.37 16.07 -12.91
C GLN A 165 -6.46 17.18 -12.36
N LYS A 166 -5.25 16.85 -11.90
CA LYS A 166 -4.23 17.82 -11.49
C LYS A 166 -3.41 18.27 -12.68
#